data_AF-A0A9D8M470-F1
#
_entry.id   AF-A0A9D8M470-F1
#
_cell.length_a   1.000
_cell.length_b   1.000
_cell.length_c   1.000
_cell.angle_alpha   90.00
_cell.angle_beta   90.00
_cell.angle_gamma   90.00
#
_symmetry.space_group_name_H-M   'P 1'
#
loop_
_entity.id
_entity.type
_entity.pdbx_description
1 polymer ?
#
loop_
_entity_poly.entity_id
_entity_poly.type
_entity_poly.pdbx_seq_one_letter_code
_entity_poly.pdbx_strand_id
1 'polypeptide(L)'
;MYGNFNWLKSPPSRWTDALSIGWPESAELSFPISSRGDIAQYEAKYLYRDGPYSAFGWQTGKSATQPDKVASLSGVGFRFNLKSGIGFTEHKGYVGQYLYTKKSQGLFNVLVRYGHYTISLSPSFTVYPSVGLAVTPVLRNTTLNSYAVLSW
;
A
#
# COMPACT_ATOMS: atom_id res chain seq x y z
N MET A 1 -6.33 8.69 5.06
CA MET A 1 -6.26 7.22 5.25
C MET A 1 -4.82 6.77 5.27
N TYR A 2 -4.52 5.72 6.04
CA TYR A 2 -3.17 5.20 6.23
C TYR A 2 -3.20 3.68 6.42
N GLY A 3 -2.23 2.98 5.84
CA GLY A 3 -2.04 1.55 5.97
C GLY A 3 -0.55 1.23 6.03
N ASN A 4 -0.17 0.27 6.87
CA ASN A 4 1.22 -0.14 7.03
C ASN A 4 1.37 -1.66 6.94
N PHE A 5 2.62 -2.11 6.79
CA PHE A 5 2.99 -3.51 6.90
C PHE A 5 4.29 -3.65 7.69
N ASN A 6 4.46 -4.82 8.31
CA ASN A 6 5.72 -5.28 8.88
C ASN A 6 5.96 -6.71 8.40
N TRP A 7 7.20 -7.01 8.04
CA TRP A 7 7.60 -8.30 7.52
C TRP A 7 8.98 -8.66 8.07
N LEU A 8 9.07 -9.79 8.80
CA LEU A 8 10.19 -10.05 9.72
C LEU A 8 11.37 -10.81 9.11
N LYS A 9 11.26 -11.24 7.84
CA LYS A 9 12.30 -12.03 7.16
C LYS A 9 12.33 -11.76 5.67
N SER A 10 13.50 -11.58 5.06
CA SER A 10 13.57 -11.42 3.61
C SER A 10 13.05 -12.63 2.83
N PRO A 11 12.40 -12.40 1.69
CA PRO A 11 12.22 -13.44 0.70
C PRO A 11 13.58 -13.85 0.11
N PRO A 12 13.76 -15.12 -0.27
CA PRO A 12 15.01 -15.61 -0.86
C PRO A 12 15.32 -14.97 -2.23
N SER A 13 14.37 -14.28 -2.85
CA SER A 13 14.54 -13.60 -4.13
C SER A 13 13.82 -12.26 -4.13
N ARG A 14 14.34 -11.31 -4.91
CA ARG A 14 13.82 -9.94 -4.98
C ARG A 14 12.61 -9.93 -5.90
N TRP A 15 11.43 -9.91 -5.31
CA TRP A 15 10.17 -9.83 -6.04
C TRP A 15 9.49 -8.49 -5.82
N THR A 16 8.48 -8.21 -6.65
CA THR A 16 7.67 -7.01 -6.50
C THR A 16 6.55 -7.25 -5.50
N ASP A 17 6.47 -6.35 -4.55
CA ASP A 17 5.45 -6.23 -3.53
C ASP A 17 4.57 -5.03 -3.84
N ALA A 18 3.34 -5.08 -3.36
CA ALA A 18 2.42 -3.97 -3.47
C ALA A 18 1.60 -3.81 -2.18
N LEU A 19 1.33 -2.57 -1.81
CA LEU A 19 0.38 -2.18 -0.78
C LEU A 19 -0.66 -1.26 -1.40
N SER A 20 -1.94 -1.49 -1.13
CA SER A 20 -3.03 -0.62 -1.55
C SER A 20 -3.93 -0.24 -0.39
N ILE A 21 -4.56 0.93 -0.50
CA ILE A 21 -5.67 1.35 0.34
C ILE A 21 -6.84 1.68 -0.60
N GLY A 22 -7.95 0.99 -0.42
CA GLY A 22 -9.16 1.14 -1.21
C GLY A 22 -10.37 1.46 -0.33
N TRP A 23 -11.35 2.13 -0.94
CA TRP A 23 -12.66 2.44 -0.37
C TRP A 23 -13.71 2.45 -1.50
N PRO A 24 -15.01 2.23 -1.19
CA PRO A 24 -16.05 2.28 -2.21
C PRO A 24 -16.30 3.71 -2.72
N GLU A 25 -16.74 3.87 -3.96
CA GLU A 25 -17.10 5.19 -4.52
C GLU A 25 -18.26 5.84 -3.76
N SER A 26 -19.17 5.05 -3.17
CA SER A 26 -20.26 5.52 -2.31
C SER A 26 -19.79 6.24 -1.05
N ALA A 27 -18.50 6.13 -0.70
CA ALA A 27 -17.89 6.90 0.36
C ALA A 27 -17.87 8.41 0.06
N GLU A 28 -17.98 8.82 -1.21
CA GLU A 28 -17.96 10.23 -1.65
C GLU A 28 -16.72 10.97 -1.12
N LEU A 29 -15.57 10.33 -1.26
CA LEU A 29 -14.27 10.89 -0.94
C LEU A 29 -13.60 11.41 -2.20
N SER A 30 -12.93 12.56 -2.08
CA SER A 30 -12.18 13.18 -3.16
C SER A 30 -10.70 13.25 -2.82
N PHE A 31 -9.87 13.07 -3.84
CA PHE A 31 -8.43 13.31 -3.70
C PHE A 31 -8.14 14.81 -3.65
N PRO A 32 -7.20 15.27 -2.80
CA PRO A 32 -6.55 16.55 -3.01
C PRO A 32 -5.76 16.49 -4.32
N ILE A 33 -5.95 17.48 -5.19
CA ILE A 33 -5.28 17.58 -6.49
C ILE A 33 -4.35 18.80 -6.48
N SER A 34 -3.11 18.62 -6.92
CA SER A 34 -2.15 19.70 -7.07
C SER A 34 -2.54 20.62 -8.23
N SER A 35 -1.93 21.80 -8.32
CA SER A 35 -2.13 22.72 -9.44
C SER A 35 -1.75 22.14 -10.82
N ARG A 36 -1.06 21.00 -10.85
CA ARG A 36 -0.64 20.28 -12.07
C ARG A 36 -1.58 19.13 -12.45
N GLY A 37 -2.61 18.87 -11.66
CA GLY A 37 -3.53 17.74 -11.89
C GLY A 37 -3.12 16.43 -11.23
N ASP A 38 -1.94 16.36 -10.60
CA ASP A 38 -1.49 15.18 -9.86
C ASP A 38 -2.17 15.05 -8.49
N ILE A 39 -2.31 13.83 -7.99
CA ILE A 39 -2.75 13.61 -6.60
C ILE A 39 -1.74 14.26 -5.65
N ALA A 40 -2.24 15.05 -4.71
CA ALA A 40 -1.43 15.67 -3.67
C ALA A 40 -1.55 14.92 -2.34
N GLN A 41 -0.73 15.30 -1.36
CA GLN A 41 -0.80 14.78 0.01
C GLN A 41 -0.79 13.24 0.08
N TYR A 42 -0.04 12.63 -0.84
CA TYR A 42 0.28 11.22 -0.86
C TYR A 42 1.68 11.01 -0.30
N GLU A 43 1.86 9.97 0.51
CA GLU A 43 3.17 9.53 0.95
C GLU A 43 3.21 8.01 1.05
N ALA A 44 4.27 7.41 0.52
CA ALA A 44 4.54 5.99 0.73
C ALA A 44 6.01 5.74 0.95
N LYS A 45 6.32 4.78 1.82
CA LYS A 45 7.70 4.42 2.16
C LYS A 45 7.85 2.94 2.38
N TYR A 46 8.96 2.41 1.89
CA TYR A 46 9.49 1.09 2.20
C TYR A 46 10.83 1.26 2.91
N LEU A 47 10.96 0.59 4.06
CA LEU A 47 12.12 0.59 4.93
C LEU A 47 12.58 -0.84 5.19
N TYR A 48 13.89 -1.01 5.37
CA TYR A 48 14.48 -2.29 5.79
C TYR A 48 15.62 -2.08 6.79
N ARG A 49 15.94 -3.12 7.57
CA ARG A 49 17.17 -3.17 8.37
C ARG A 49 17.73 -4.59 8.34
N ASP A 50 19.05 -4.72 8.36
CA ASP A 50 19.74 -6.03 8.32
C ASP A 50 19.72 -6.71 9.70
N GLY A 51 18.52 -6.96 10.22
CA GLY A 51 18.25 -7.57 11.54
C GLY A 51 17.98 -6.58 12.67
N PRO A 52 17.47 -7.08 13.82
CA PRO A 52 17.07 -6.25 14.95
C PRO A 52 18.24 -5.48 15.59
N TYR A 53 19.46 -5.99 15.43
CA TYR A 53 20.71 -5.42 15.96
C TYR A 53 21.56 -4.72 14.88
N SER A 54 20.97 -4.39 13.73
CA SER A 54 21.71 -3.71 12.66
C SER A 54 22.29 -2.37 13.13
N ALA A 55 23.61 -2.20 13.03
CA ALA A 55 24.31 -0.96 13.38
C ALA A 55 23.88 0.25 12.53
N PHE A 56 23.30 0.00 11.35
CA PHE A 56 22.85 1.05 10.43
C PHE A 56 21.38 1.46 10.66
N GLY A 57 20.67 0.81 11.59
CA GLY A 57 19.26 1.07 11.85
C GLY A 57 18.35 0.83 10.63
N TRP A 58 17.22 1.54 10.58
CA TRP A 58 16.28 1.47 9.46
C TRP A 58 16.77 2.30 8.28
N GLN A 59 16.90 1.66 7.13
CA GLN A 59 17.28 2.26 5.86
C GLN A 59 16.06 2.42 4.95
N THR A 60 16.08 3.44 4.09
CA THR A 60 15.02 3.66 3.10
C THR A 60 15.29 2.87 1.84
N GLY A 61 14.38 1.98 1.48
CA GLY A 61 14.42 1.22 0.22
C GLY A 61 13.67 1.90 -0.92
N LYS A 62 12.50 2.49 -0.64
CA LYS A 62 11.75 3.34 -1.60
C LYS A 62 10.98 4.42 -0.83
N SER A 63 10.89 5.61 -1.40
CA SER A 63 9.99 6.68 -0.95
C SER A 63 9.25 7.23 -2.17
N ALA A 64 7.97 7.57 -2.01
CA ALA A 64 7.16 8.10 -3.10
C ALA A 64 6.19 9.18 -2.59
N THR A 65 6.04 10.23 -3.39
CA THR A 65 5.06 11.32 -3.20
C THR A 65 3.94 11.27 -4.24
N GLN A 66 3.96 10.26 -5.11
CA GLN A 66 2.91 9.94 -6.07
C GLN A 66 2.61 8.42 -6.02
N PRO A 67 1.34 8.01 -6.13
CA PRO A 67 0.97 6.60 -6.15
C PRO A 67 1.38 5.91 -7.46
N ASP A 68 1.82 4.65 -7.37
CA ASP A 68 2.10 3.81 -8.55
C ASP A 68 0.79 3.39 -9.27
N LYS A 69 -0.36 3.48 -8.58
CA LYS A 69 -1.69 3.26 -9.16
C LYS A 69 -2.74 4.09 -8.44
N VAL A 70 -3.67 4.62 -9.22
CA VAL A 70 -4.88 5.30 -8.76
C VAL A 70 -6.08 4.57 -9.33
N ALA A 71 -7.10 4.32 -8.51
CA ALA A 71 -8.47 4.13 -8.99
C ALA A 71 -9.23 5.42 -8.76
N SER A 72 -9.90 5.92 -9.80
CA SER A 72 -10.73 7.12 -9.73
C SER A 72 -11.66 7.04 -8.53
N LEU A 73 -11.48 7.95 -7.57
CA LEU A 73 -12.25 8.06 -6.33
C LEU A 73 -12.27 6.82 -5.41
N SER A 74 -11.48 5.78 -5.67
CA SER A 74 -11.64 4.49 -5.00
C SER A 74 -10.33 3.82 -4.55
N GLY A 75 -9.19 4.50 -4.62
CA GLY A 75 -8.00 4.08 -3.87
C GLY A 75 -6.66 4.41 -4.50
N VAL A 76 -5.60 4.11 -3.75
CA VAL A 76 -4.20 4.31 -4.15
C VAL A 76 -3.35 3.06 -3.90
N GLY A 77 -2.34 2.87 -4.74
CA GLY A 77 -1.42 1.73 -4.70
C GLY A 77 0.04 2.17 -4.70
N PHE A 78 0.86 1.40 -3.99
CA PHE A 78 2.31 1.55 -3.90
C PHE A 78 2.97 0.21 -4.20
N ARG A 79 3.96 0.21 -5.09
CA ARG A 79 4.80 -0.93 -5.42
C ARG A 79 6.22 -0.72 -4.91
N PHE A 80 6.83 -1.76 -4.39
CA PHE A 80 8.22 -1.75 -3.95
C PHE A 80 8.77 -3.16 -4.10
N ASN A 81 10.08 -3.32 -4.00
CA ASN A 81 10.69 -4.65 -3.99
C ASN A 81 11.35 -4.83 -2.64
N LEU A 82 10.95 -5.86 -1.88
CA LEU A 82 11.68 -6.22 -0.67
C LEU A 82 13.14 -6.53 -1.01
N LYS A 83 14.06 -6.06 -0.16
CA LYS A 83 15.47 -6.47 -0.21
C LYS A 83 15.52 -8.00 -0.07
N SER A 84 16.15 -8.67 -1.02
CA SER A 84 16.36 -10.11 -0.99
C SER A 84 17.49 -10.47 -0.03
N GLY A 85 17.39 -11.62 0.63
CA GLY A 85 18.44 -12.12 1.50
C GLY A 85 18.07 -13.45 2.16
N ILE A 86 19.07 -14.12 2.72
CA ILE A 86 18.92 -15.40 3.43
C ILE A 86 18.88 -15.24 4.97
N GLY A 87 18.80 -14.01 5.48
CA GLY A 87 18.86 -13.68 6.91
C GLY A 87 17.58 -13.04 7.49
N PHE A 88 17.67 -12.57 8.73
CA PHE A 88 16.60 -11.90 9.48
C PHE A 88 16.43 -10.42 9.12
N THR A 89 16.63 -10.05 7.86
CA THR A 89 16.37 -8.67 7.43
C THR A 89 14.89 -8.38 7.63
N GLU A 90 14.61 -7.34 8.41
CA GLU A 90 13.27 -6.89 8.70
C GLU A 90 12.87 -5.80 7.72
N HIS A 91 11.58 -5.74 7.46
CA HIS A 91 10.98 -4.86 6.48
C HIS A 91 9.74 -4.22 7.10
N LYS A 92 9.53 -2.95 6.79
CA LYS A 92 8.28 -2.27 7.09
C LYS A 92 8.01 -1.20 6.07
N GLY A 93 6.78 -0.73 6.04
CA GLY A 93 6.44 0.37 5.17
C GLY A 93 5.00 0.79 5.34
N TYR A 94 4.64 1.82 4.59
CA TYR A 94 3.31 2.40 4.64
C TYR A 94 2.92 3.07 3.34
N VAL A 95 1.61 3.29 3.24
CA VAL A 95 0.95 4.18 2.29
C VAL A 95 0.02 5.08 3.08
N GLY A 96 0.04 6.37 2.75
CA GLY A 96 -0.81 7.40 3.31
C GLY A 96 -1.38 8.27 2.19
N GLN A 97 -2.66 8.61 2.32
CA GLN A 97 -3.35 9.52 1.40
C GLN A 97 -4.36 10.34 2.19
N TYR A 98 -4.24 11.66 2.12
CA TYR A 98 -5.31 12.55 2.60
C TYR A 98 -6.49 12.55 1.63
N LEU A 99 -7.71 12.65 2.17
CA LEU A 99 -8.95 12.63 1.41
C LEU A 99 -9.88 13.70 1.97
N TYR A 100 -10.71 14.26 1.11
CA TYR A 100 -11.73 15.23 1.47
C TYR A 100 -13.13 14.66 1.28
N THR A 101 -14.05 15.06 2.14
CA THR A 101 -15.48 14.79 1.96
C THR A 101 -16.28 16.02 2.36
N LYS A 102 -17.46 16.18 1.75
CA LYS A 102 -18.46 17.17 2.17
C LYS A 102 -19.45 16.59 3.18
N LYS A 103 -19.42 15.28 3.41
CA LYS A 103 -20.30 14.61 4.37
C LYS A 103 -19.88 14.96 5.79
N SER A 104 -20.86 15.36 6.59
CA SER A 104 -20.69 15.55 8.03
C SER A 104 -20.72 14.23 8.81
N GLN A 105 -21.17 13.14 8.18
CA GLN A 105 -21.19 11.79 8.75
C GLN A 105 -21.10 10.73 7.66
N GLY A 106 -20.52 9.57 7.97
CA GLY A 106 -20.48 8.45 7.03
C GLY A 106 -19.98 7.15 7.63
N LEU A 107 -20.33 6.05 6.96
CA LEU A 107 -19.85 4.71 7.29
C LEU A 107 -19.51 3.97 6.01
N PHE A 108 -18.27 3.50 5.90
CA PHE A 108 -17.86 2.63 4.79
C PHE A 108 -16.67 1.75 5.18
N ASN A 109 -16.42 0.75 4.34
CA ASN A 109 -15.29 -0.16 4.51
C ASN A 109 -14.03 0.39 3.86
N VAL A 110 -12.92 0.30 4.58
CA VAL A 110 -11.57 0.50 4.05
C VAL A 110 -10.90 -0.85 3.91
N LEU A 111 -10.35 -1.13 2.73
CA LEU A 111 -9.52 -2.30 2.48
C LEU A 111 -8.06 -1.88 2.34
N VAL A 112 -7.23 -2.33 3.28
CA VAL A 112 -5.78 -2.29 3.14
C VAL A 112 -5.33 -3.67 2.70
N ARG A 113 -4.68 -3.77 1.54
CA ARG A 113 -4.23 -5.05 1.01
C ARG A 113 -2.76 -5.01 0.64
N TYR A 114 -2.03 -5.98 1.15
CA TYR A 114 -0.65 -6.26 0.80
C TYR A 114 -0.60 -7.49 -0.11
N GLY A 115 0.19 -7.44 -1.17
CA GLY A 115 0.54 -8.60 -1.98
C GLY A 115 2.04 -8.72 -2.17
N HIS A 116 2.56 -9.92 -1.88
CA HIS A 116 3.91 -10.33 -2.26
C HIS A 116 3.84 -11.33 -3.41
N TYR A 117 4.75 -11.20 -4.35
CA TYR A 117 4.87 -12.12 -5.47
C TYR A 117 6.12 -13.00 -5.30
N THR A 118 6.11 -14.25 -5.78
CA THR A 118 7.20 -15.23 -5.54
C THR A 118 7.95 -15.69 -6.79
N ILE A 119 7.58 -15.23 -7.99
CA ILE A 119 8.25 -15.48 -9.29
C ILE A 119 8.27 -14.20 -10.16
N SER A 120 8.74 -14.19 -11.41
CA SER A 120 9.08 -12.93 -12.14
C SER A 120 7.92 -12.03 -12.65
N LEU A 121 6.74 -12.05 -12.03
CA LEU A 121 5.63 -11.15 -12.38
C LEU A 121 5.43 -10.05 -11.33
N SER A 122 4.87 -8.91 -11.74
CA SER A 122 4.55 -7.82 -10.83
C SER A 122 3.09 -7.92 -10.35
N PRO A 123 2.78 -7.65 -9.06
CA PRO A 123 1.41 -7.54 -8.60
C PRO A 123 0.62 -6.53 -9.43
N SER A 124 -0.57 -6.93 -9.87
CA SER A 124 -1.56 -6.03 -10.47
C SER A 124 -2.47 -5.46 -9.39
N PHE A 125 -3.19 -4.39 -9.75
CA PHE A 125 -4.24 -3.83 -8.92
C PHE A 125 -5.57 -4.02 -9.64
N THR A 126 -6.61 -4.39 -8.88
CA THR A 126 -7.99 -4.51 -9.33
C THR A 126 -8.86 -3.53 -8.55
N VAL A 127 -9.84 -2.93 -9.22
CA VAL A 127 -10.87 -2.10 -8.57
C VAL A 127 -12.08 -2.98 -8.29
N TYR A 128 -12.45 -3.10 -7.02
CA TYR A 128 -13.62 -3.82 -6.57
C TYR A 128 -14.75 -2.84 -6.25
N PRO A 129 -15.99 -3.03 -6.75
CA PRO A 129 -17.07 -2.06 -6.52
C PRO A 129 -17.37 -1.76 -5.04
N SER A 130 -17.22 -2.75 -4.16
CA SER A 130 -17.59 -2.65 -2.74
C SER A 130 -16.50 -2.11 -1.81
N VAL A 131 -15.23 -2.10 -2.26
CA VAL A 131 -14.06 -1.80 -1.39
C VAL A 131 -12.95 -1.03 -2.11
N GLY A 132 -13.12 -0.71 -3.39
CA GLY A 132 -12.18 0.09 -4.18
C GLY A 132 -10.94 -0.67 -4.65
N LEU A 133 -9.83 0.06 -4.82
CA LEU A 133 -8.56 -0.46 -5.30
C LEU A 133 -7.95 -1.45 -4.30
N ALA A 134 -7.70 -2.68 -4.76
CA ALA A 134 -6.96 -3.67 -4.00
C ALA A 134 -5.91 -4.37 -4.88
N VAL A 135 -4.82 -4.84 -4.26
CA VAL A 135 -3.86 -5.72 -4.94
C VAL A 135 -4.56 -7.02 -5.38
N THR A 136 -4.33 -7.44 -6.61
CA THR A 136 -4.91 -8.65 -7.18
C THR A 136 -4.07 -9.87 -6.81
N PRO A 137 -4.66 -10.93 -6.25
CA PRO A 137 -3.99 -12.22 -6.14
C PRO A 137 -3.76 -12.79 -7.55
N VAL A 138 -2.54 -13.20 -7.86
CA VAL A 138 -2.19 -14.02 -9.03
C VAL A 138 -1.70 -15.39 -8.56
N LEU A 139 -1.63 -16.37 -9.47
CA LEU A 139 -1.19 -17.73 -9.17
C LEU A 139 0.16 -17.72 -8.41
N ARG A 140 0.21 -18.42 -7.26
CA ARG A 140 1.34 -18.51 -6.30
C ARG A 140 1.63 -17.26 -5.44
N ASN A 141 0.58 -16.55 -5.03
CA ASN A 141 0.68 -15.39 -4.13
C ASN A 141 0.29 -15.68 -2.69
N THR A 142 0.88 -14.90 -1.77
CA THR A 142 0.29 -14.59 -0.47
C THR A 142 -0.22 -13.16 -0.51
N THR A 143 -1.54 -12.97 -0.52
CA THR A 143 -2.16 -11.67 -0.23
C THR A 143 -2.64 -11.67 1.21
N LEU A 144 -2.32 -10.61 1.95
CA LEU A 144 -2.85 -10.39 3.28
C LEU A 144 -3.81 -9.21 3.24
N ASN A 145 -5.03 -9.45 3.70
CA ASN A 145 -6.09 -8.44 3.74
C ASN A 145 -6.23 -7.96 5.18
N SER A 146 -6.26 -6.64 5.35
CA SER A 146 -6.74 -6.03 6.59
C SER A 146 -7.95 -5.19 6.25
N TYR A 147 -9.03 -5.38 7.02
CA TYR A 147 -10.27 -4.63 6.89
C TYR A 147 -10.40 -3.70 8.08
N ALA A 148 -10.83 -2.47 7.81
CA ALA A 148 -11.23 -1.53 8.84
C ALA A 148 -12.57 -0.89 8.45
N VAL A 149 -13.43 -0.66 9.43
CA VAL A 149 -14.63 0.16 9.26
C VAL A 149 -14.27 1.56 9.68
N LEU A 150 -14.51 2.54 8.80
CA LEU A 150 -14.32 3.95 9.13
C LEU A 150 -15.68 4.58 9.40
N SER A 151 -15.82 5.23 10.56
CA SER A 151 -16.97 6.04 10.96
C SER A 151 -16.50 7.41 11.42
N TRP A 152 -17.16 8.48 10.98
CA TRP A 152 -16.98 9.85 11.47
C TRP A 152 -18.31 10.60 11.42
#